data_AF-A0A4V6T525-F1
#
_entry.id   AF-A0A4V6T525-F1
#
_cell.length_a   1.000
_cell.length_b   1.000
_cell.length_c   1.000
_cell.angle_alpha   90.00
_cell.angle_beta   90.00
_cell.angle_gamma   90.00
#
_symmetry.space_group_name_H-M   'P 1'
#
loop_
_entity.id
_entity.type
_entity.pdbx_description
1 polymer ?
#
loop_
_entity_poly.entity_id
_entity_poly.type
_entity_poly.pdbx_seq_one_letter_code
_entity_poly.pdbx_strand_id
1 'polypeptide(L)'
;MCEEHRLSSKIFEAMVHISRNSNLYPTCLSLSNVKRIGDNPIAGGSFGDIWRASVGDKMACMKGFLKEAILWRQIQHPNVLPFLGLYFLDDSRKRICLLSPMMENGDLNSYLEKPSEKVHRVTLAYDVSCGLSYLHKMKIVHGDLKGVCLCSRTTKVLLLLTFSCCHRSTSS
;
A
#
# COMPACT_ATOMS: atom_id res chain seq x y z
N MET A 1 26.09 7.54 14.20
CA MET A 1 24.78 7.30 13.55
C MET A 1 23.74 6.85 14.59
N CYS A 2 23.23 7.70 15.49
CA CYS A 2 22.37 7.19 16.59
C CYS A 2 21.25 8.11 17.09
N GLU A 3 21.38 9.43 17.01
CA GLU A 3 20.38 10.35 17.61
C GLU A 3 19.23 10.70 16.63
N GLU A 4 19.54 11.17 15.41
CA GLU A 4 18.53 11.57 14.41
C GLU A 4 17.59 10.42 14.00
N HIS A 5 18.13 9.23 13.76
CA HIS A 5 17.33 8.06 13.37
C HIS A 5 16.42 7.57 14.52
N ARG A 6 16.81 7.83 15.77
CA ARG A 6 16.06 7.45 16.97
C ARG A 6 14.97 8.46 17.32
N LEU A 7 15.26 9.76 17.14
CA LEU A 7 14.25 10.83 17.20
C LEU A 7 13.20 10.68 16.11
N SER A 8 13.61 10.40 14.88
CA SER A 8 12.71 10.10 13.76
C SER A 8 11.80 8.89 14.06
N SER A 9 12.35 7.85 14.70
CA SER A 9 11.57 6.68 15.12
C SER A 9 10.54 6.99 16.22
N LYS A 10 10.88 7.82 17.22
CA LYS A 10 9.94 8.24 18.28
C LYS A 10 8.83 9.16 17.77
N ILE A 11 9.18 10.13 16.93
CA ILE A 11 8.20 11.02 16.28
C ILE A 11 7.27 10.19 15.41
N PHE A 12 7.80 9.21 14.68
CA PHE A 12 7.01 8.28 13.89
C PHE A 12 6.04 7.45 14.75
N GLU A 13 6.51 6.87 15.85
CA GLU A 13 5.64 6.10 16.75
C GLU A 13 4.55 6.96 17.36
N ALA A 14 4.88 8.19 17.76
CA ALA A 14 3.89 9.16 18.23
C ALA A 14 2.87 9.51 17.14
N MET A 15 3.30 9.75 15.89
CA MET A 15 2.39 10.01 14.77
C MET A 15 1.46 8.83 14.49
N VAL A 16 1.98 7.59 14.49
CA VAL A 16 1.17 6.38 14.33
C VAL A 16 0.17 6.24 15.48
N HIS A 17 0.60 6.47 16.72
CA HIS A 17 -0.26 6.37 17.90
C HIS A 17 -1.38 7.41 17.89
N ILE A 18 -1.05 8.68 17.62
CA ILE A 18 -2.02 9.77 17.51
C ILE A 18 -3.02 9.46 16.41
N SER A 19 -2.54 9.08 15.22
CA SER A 19 -3.41 8.79 14.08
C SER A 19 -4.38 7.63 14.34
N ARG A 20 -3.91 6.57 15.02
CA ARG A 20 -4.77 5.44 15.41
C ARG A 20 -5.85 5.82 16.42
N ASN A 21 -5.57 6.74 17.34
CA ASN A 21 -6.49 7.13 18.40
C ASN A 21 -7.44 8.26 17.98
N SER A 22 -6.98 9.21 17.17
CA SER A 22 -7.77 10.37 16.76
C SER A 22 -8.42 10.21 15.38
N ASN A 23 -8.02 9.21 14.59
CA ASN A 23 -8.34 9.09 13.17
C ASN A 23 -7.91 10.33 12.35
N LEU A 24 -6.96 11.11 12.84
CA LEU A 24 -6.38 12.25 12.12
C LEU A 24 -5.09 11.83 11.41
N TYR A 25 -4.80 12.49 10.29
CA TYR A 25 -3.63 12.22 9.48
C TYR A 25 -2.92 13.53 9.13
N PRO A 26 -1.58 13.52 8.99
CA PRO A 26 -0.85 14.69 8.56
C PRO A 26 -1.37 15.18 7.19
N THR A 27 -1.71 16.47 7.11
CA THR A 27 -2.23 17.09 5.88
C THR A 27 -1.22 17.05 4.73
N CYS A 28 0.08 16.95 5.03
CA CYS A 28 1.14 16.79 4.04
C CYS A 28 1.07 15.46 3.26
N LEU A 29 0.28 14.49 3.73
CA LEU A 29 0.00 13.26 2.98
C LEU A 29 -1.19 13.43 2.01
N SER A 30 -1.98 14.50 2.15
CA SER A 30 -3.17 14.73 1.33
C SER A 30 -2.82 15.15 -0.09
N LEU A 31 -3.49 14.54 -1.05
CA LEU A 31 -3.46 14.91 -2.46
C LEU A 31 -4.78 15.61 -2.83
N SER A 32 -4.68 16.80 -3.42
CA SER A 32 -5.83 17.62 -3.80
C SER A 32 -6.24 17.46 -5.27
N ASN A 33 -5.35 16.94 -6.12
CA ASN A 33 -5.52 16.79 -7.56
C ASN A 33 -5.97 15.37 -7.97
N VAL A 34 -6.81 14.75 -7.14
CA VAL A 34 -7.28 13.38 -7.34
C VAL A 34 -8.64 13.39 -8.00
N LYS A 35 -8.82 12.66 -9.10
CA LYS A 35 -10.11 12.47 -9.76
C LYS A 35 -10.44 10.99 -9.80
N ARG A 36 -11.58 10.59 -9.25
CA ARG A 36 -12.09 9.23 -9.41
C ARG A 36 -12.50 9.00 -10.86
N ILE A 37 -12.18 7.81 -11.39
CA ILE A 37 -12.50 7.42 -12.76
C ILE A 37 -13.48 6.25 -12.72
N GLY A 38 -14.67 6.45 -13.28
CA GLY A 38 -15.70 5.42 -13.39
C GLY A 38 -16.58 5.27 -12.15
N ASP A 39 -17.73 4.65 -12.38
CA ASP A 39 -18.81 4.51 -11.39
C ASP A 39 -18.75 3.19 -10.62
N ASN A 40 -17.96 2.22 -11.11
CA ASN A 40 -17.80 0.90 -10.51
C ASN A 40 -16.35 0.66 -10.03
N PRO A 41 -16.17 -0.14 -8.97
CA PRO A 41 -14.84 -0.53 -8.51
C PRO A 41 -14.18 -1.47 -9.52
N ILE A 42 -12.84 -1.41 -9.60
CA ILE A 42 -12.04 -2.30 -10.46
C ILE A 42 -12.01 -3.71 -9.88
N ALA A 43 -11.92 -3.81 -8.55
CA ALA A 43 -11.89 -5.06 -7.83
C ALA A 43 -12.55 -4.87 -6.46
N GLY A 44 -13.36 -5.84 -6.06
CA GLY A 44 -13.92 -5.95 -4.71
C GLY A 44 -13.26 -7.11 -3.98
N GLY A 45 -12.92 -6.93 -2.71
CA GLY A 45 -12.36 -7.97 -1.87
C GLY A 45 -12.81 -7.83 -0.42
N SER A 46 -12.48 -8.82 0.41
CA SER A 46 -12.75 -8.81 1.86
C SER A 46 -12.23 -7.57 2.58
N PHE A 47 -11.25 -6.89 1.98
CA PHE A 47 -10.56 -5.73 2.51
C PHE A 47 -11.00 -4.42 1.83
N GLY A 48 -12.18 -4.40 1.20
CA GLY A 48 -12.76 -3.22 0.58
C GLY A 48 -12.40 -3.03 -0.90
N ASP A 49 -13.13 -2.12 -1.52
CA ASP A 49 -13.10 -1.88 -2.95
C ASP A 49 -11.88 -1.09 -3.40
N ILE A 50 -11.32 -1.50 -4.54
CA ILE A 50 -10.26 -0.80 -5.25
C ILE A 50 -10.90 -0.01 -6.39
N TRP A 51 -10.76 1.30 -6.34
CA TRP A 51 -11.30 2.21 -7.35
C TRP A 51 -10.19 2.77 -8.23
N ARG A 52 -10.54 3.12 -9.47
CA ARG A 52 -9.63 3.79 -10.39
C ARG A 52 -9.64 5.30 -10.10
N ALA A 53 -8.47 5.92 -10.14
CA ALA A 53 -8.33 7.36 -10.03
C ALA A 53 -7.22 7.88 -10.95
N SER A 54 -7.18 9.19 -11.16
CA SER A 54 -6.01 9.91 -11.64
C SER A 54 -5.52 10.90 -10.59
N VAL A 55 -4.20 11.06 -10.52
CA VAL A 55 -3.51 12.08 -9.72
C VAL A 55 -2.75 12.95 -10.71
N GLY A 56 -3.32 14.11 -11.07
CA GLY A 56 -2.88 14.84 -12.26
C GLY A 56 -3.02 13.99 -13.53
N ASP A 57 -1.93 13.83 -14.28
CA ASP A 57 -1.90 13.04 -15.53
C ASP A 57 -1.55 11.56 -15.32
N LYS A 58 -1.35 11.12 -14.08
CA LYS A 58 -0.94 9.74 -13.77
C LYS A 58 -2.11 8.92 -13.26
N MET A 59 -2.21 7.67 -13.73
CA MET A 59 -3.19 6.71 -13.23
C MET A 59 -2.81 6.18 -11.85
N ALA A 60 -3.79 6.12 -10.97
CA ALA A 60 -3.67 5.61 -9.61
C ALA A 60 -4.83 4.65 -9.28
N CYS A 61 -4.61 3.84 -8.27
CA CYS A 61 -5.68 3.11 -7.60
C CYS A 61 -5.88 3.69 -6.20
N MET A 62 -7.14 3.75 -5.78
CA MET A 62 -7.53 4.23 -4.46
C MET A 62 -8.23 3.12 -3.69
N LYS A 63 -7.87 2.94 -2.42
CA LYS A 63 -8.45 1.91 -1.55
C LYS A 63 -8.83 2.52 -0.21
N GLY A 64 -10.02 2.18 0.31
CA GLY A 64 -10.48 2.66 1.60
C GLY A 64 -9.75 1.97 2.75
N PHE A 65 -8.80 2.67 3.38
CA PHE A 65 -8.12 2.21 4.60
C PHE A 65 -7.65 3.40 5.42
N LEU A 66 -7.86 3.32 6.74
CA LEU A 66 -7.49 4.37 7.68
C LEU A 66 -6.14 4.05 8.32
N LYS A 67 -6.00 2.88 8.94
CA LYS A 67 -5.08 2.69 10.06
C LYS A 67 -3.57 2.67 9.74
N GLU A 68 -3.13 2.66 8.48
CA GLU A 68 -1.71 2.46 8.15
C GLU A 68 -1.09 3.42 7.12
N ALA A 69 -1.75 4.52 6.76
CA ALA A 69 -1.18 5.48 5.81
C ALA A 69 0.22 5.97 6.22
N ILE A 70 0.41 6.26 7.51
CA ILE A 70 1.66 6.76 8.07
C ILE A 70 2.76 5.70 7.98
N LEU A 71 2.41 4.44 8.23
CA LEU A 71 3.36 3.34 8.19
C LEU A 71 3.76 2.99 6.75
N TRP A 72 2.79 2.96 5.83
CA TRP A 72 3.06 2.75 4.41
C TRP A 72 3.95 3.85 3.81
N ARG A 73 3.78 5.10 4.25
CA ARG A 73 4.66 6.22 3.83
C ARG A 73 6.15 5.99 4.11
N GLN A 74 6.50 5.23 5.15
CA GLN A 74 7.90 4.97 5.52
C GLN A 74 8.52 3.79 4.76
N ILE A 75 7.72 3.05 4.01
CA ILE A 75 8.15 1.83 3.33
C ILE A 75 8.55 2.20 1.92
N GLN A 76 9.82 1.96 1.61
CA GLN A 76 10.36 2.19 0.28
C GLN A 76 11.22 1.00 -0.12
N HIS A 77 10.69 0.19 -1.02
CA HIS A 77 11.38 -0.98 -1.53
C HIS A 77 10.91 -1.30 -2.95
N PRO A 78 11.81 -1.71 -3.87
CA PRO A 78 11.45 -2.05 -5.23
C PRO A 78 10.34 -3.09 -5.37
N ASN A 79 10.18 -4.01 -4.41
CA ASN A 79 9.15 -5.07 -4.42
C ASN A 79 7.97 -4.81 -3.47
N VAL A 80 7.82 -3.57 -3.00
CA VAL A 80 6.66 -3.15 -2.20
C VAL A 80 6.00 -1.99 -2.91
N LEU A 81 4.67 -2.02 -3.04
CA LEU A 81 3.94 -1.02 -3.79
C LEU A 81 4.14 0.36 -3.13
N PRO A 82 4.56 1.40 -3.87
CA PRO A 82 4.80 2.70 -3.29
C PRO A 82 3.49 3.41 -2.93
N PHE A 83 3.52 4.12 -1.81
CA PHE A 83 2.44 4.99 -1.35
C PHE A 83 2.55 6.36 -2.00
N LEU A 84 1.49 6.81 -2.69
CA LEU A 84 1.43 8.15 -3.29
C LEU A 84 0.92 9.20 -2.30
N GLY A 85 -0.13 8.88 -1.55
CA GLY A 85 -0.76 9.82 -0.64
C GLY A 85 -2.15 9.42 -0.19
N LEU A 86 -2.82 10.35 0.48
CA LEU A 86 -4.18 10.27 0.97
C LEU A 86 -5.12 11.07 0.08
N TYR A 87 -6.33 10.58 -0.06
CA TYR A 87 -7.44 11.33 -0.63
C TYR A 87 -8.61 11.33 0.34
N PHE A 88 -9.14 12.51 0.63
CA PHE A 88 -10.33 12.66 1.45
C PHE A 88 -11.56 12.73 0.53
N LEU A 89 -12.49 11.80 0.73
CA LEU A 89 -13.71 11.71 -0.07
C LEU A 89 -14.72 12.82 0.23
N ASP A 90 -14.56 13.49 1.37
CA ASP A 90 -15.40 14.60 1.80
C ASP A 90 -14.64 15.58 2.70
N ASP A 91 -15.26 16.75 2.89
CA ASP A 91 -14.75 17.81 3.75
C ASP A 91 -14.75 17.44 5.24
N SER A 92 -15.49 16.39 5.64
CA SER A 92 -15.49 15.90 7.02
C SER A 92 -14.14 15.25 7.39
N ARG A 93 -13.32 14.91 6.39
CA ARG A 93 -12.02 14.23 6.52
C ARG A 93 -12.08 12.88 7.22
N LYS A 94 -13.26 12.30 7.37
CA LYS A 94 -13.47 10.99 8.02
C LYS A 94 -13.36 9.83 7.04
N ARG A 95 -13.68 10.05 5.77
CA ARG A 95 -13.58 9.04 4.71
C ARG A 95 -12.31 9.26 3.91
N ILE A 96 -11.35 8.35 4.10
CA ILE A 96 -10.01 8.44 3.52
C ILE A 96 -9.77 7.26 2.59
N CYS A 97 -9.11 7.55 1.47
CA CYS A 97 -8.57 6.56 0.58
C CYS A 97 -7.05 6.68 0.51
N LEU A 98 -6.37 5.53 0.48
CA LEU A 98 -4.94 5.42 0.21
C LEU A 98 -4.74 5.35 -1.30
N LEU A 99 -3.78 6.11 -1.82
CA LEU A 99 -3.43 6.13 -3.24
C LEU A 99 -2.11 5.42 -3.49
N SER A 100 -2.07 4.61 -4.53
CA SER A 100 -0.87 3.97 -5.07
C SER A 100 -0.90 3.97 -6.60
N PRO A 101 0.24 3.74 -7.29
CA PRO A 101 0.25 3.66 -8.74
C PRO A 101 -0.68 2.57 -9.26
N MET A 102 -1.29 2.81 -10.41
CA MET A 102 -2.09 1.80 -11.09
C MET A 102 -1.19 0.67 -11.59
N MET A 103 -1.59 -0.57 -11.35
CA MET A 103 -0.87 -1.76 -11.76
C MET A 103 -1.60 -2.39 -12.94
N GLU A 104 -0.99 -2.33 -14.12
CA GLU A 104 -1.64 -2.65 -15.39
C GLU A 104 -2.03 -4.12 -15.53
N ASN A 105 -1.27 -5.02 -14.91
CA ASN A 105 -1.49 -6.45 -15.03
C ASN A 105 -2.48 -7.00 -14.00
N GLY A 106 -3.02 -6.14 -13.12
CA GLY A 106 -3.96 -6.52 -12.07
C GLY A 106 -3.27 -7.23 -10.91
N ASP A 107 -4.03 -8.06 -10.20
CA ASP A 107 -3.51 -8.92 -9.16
C ASP A 107 -2.80 -10.17 -9.73
N LEU A 108 -2.00 -10.80 -8.89
CA LEU A 108 -1.18 -11.95 -9.25
C LEU A 108 -2.01 -13.16 -9.69
N ASN A 109 -3.21 -13.40 -9.13
CA ASN A 109 -4.04 -14.54 -9.53
C ASN A 109 -4.58 -14.32 -10.94
N SER A 110 -5.17 -13.15 -11.20
CA SER A 110 -5.61 -12.73 -12.53
C SER A 110 -4.47 -12.73 -13.54
N TYR A 111 -3.25 -12.40 -13.12
CA TYR A 111 -2.07 -12.43 -13.98
C TYR A 111 -1.62 -13.87 -14.33
N LEU A 112 -1.68 -14.79 -13.38
CA LEU A 112 -1.28 -16.20 -13.57
C LEU A 112 -2.31 -17.01 -14.39
N GLU A 113 -3.57 -16.59 -14.39
CA GLU A 113 -4.64 -17.22 -15.19
C GLU A 113 -4.58 -16.85 -16.68
N LYS A 114 -3.89 -15.75 -17.04
CA LYS A 114 -3.78 -15.33 -18.44
C LYS A 114 -2.98 -16.36 -19.23
N PRO A 115 -3.46 -16.81 -20.41
CA PRO A 115 -2.71 -17.66 -21.30
C PRO A 115 -1.61 -16.83 -22.00
N SER A 116 -0.53 -16.53 -21.28
CA SER A 116 0.65 -15.83 -21.81
C SER A 116 1.92 -16.64 -21.60
N GLU A 117 2.87 -16.46 -22.51
CA GLU A 117 4.17 -17.15 -22.54
C GLU A 117 4.97 -16.97 -21.23
N LYS A 118 5.48 -18.11 -20.73
CA LYS A 118 6.58 -18.24 -19.75
C LYS A 118 6.56 -17.23 -18.60
N VAL A 119 5.48 -17.23 -17.81
CA VAL A 119 5.53 -16.62 -16.49
C VAL A 119 6.51 -17.41 -15.61
N HIS A 120 7.68 -16.84 -15.35
CA HIS A 120 8.70 -17.43 -14.49
C HIS A 120 8.29 -17.31 -13.02
N ARG A 121 7.47 -18.26 -12.54
CA ARG A 121 6.97 -18.30 -11.15
C ARG A 121 8.08 -18.15 -10.09
N VAL A 122 9.29 -18.64 -10.40
CA VAL A 122 10.48 -18.49 -9.55
C VAL A 122 10.86 -17.02 -9.37
N THR A 123 10.84 -16.22 -10.45
CA THR A 123 11.12 -14.78 -10.40
C THR A 123 10.07 -14.04 -9.56
N LEU A 124 8.80 -14.42 -9.72
CA LEU A 124 7.70 -13.83 -8.93
C LEU A 124 7.85 -14.15 -7.43
N ALA A 125 8.17 -15.40 -7.10
CA ALA A 125 8.42 -15.83 -5.73
C ALA A 125 9.65 -15.13 -5.12
N TYR A 126 10.71 -14.93 -5.92
CA TYR A 126 11.89 -14.17 -5.52
C TYR A 126 11.53 -12.72 -5.19
N ASP A 127 10.81 -12.03 -6.07
CA ASP A 127 10.33 -10.66 -5.85
C ASP A 127 9.53 -10.52 -4.54
N VAL A 128 8.58 -11.45 -4.34
CA VAL A 128 7.78 -11.51 -3.11
C VAL A 128 8.67 -11.71 -1.89
N SER A 129 9.65 -12.61 -1.96
CA SER A 129 10.58 -12.87 -0.85
C SER A 129 11.45 -11.65 -0.52
N CYS A 130 11.89 -10.88 -1.52
CA CYS A 130 12.63 -9.64 -1.32
C CYS A 130 11.76 -8.59 -0.61
N GLY A 131 10.51 -8.42 -1.05
CA GLY A 131 9.55 -7.53 -0.39
C GLY A 131 9.28 -7.92 1.06
N LEU A 132 9.03 -9.20 1.33
CA LEU A 132 8.80 -9.73 2.68
C LEU A 132 10.02 -9.57 3.59
N SER A 133 11.22 -9.89 3.09
CA SER A 133 12.48 -9.73 3.82
C SER A 133 12.68 -8.28 4.26
N TYR A 134 12.38 -7.32 3.38
CA TYR A 134 12.41 -5.90 3.71
C TYR A 134 11.40 -5.53 4.81
N LEU A 135 10.14 -5.97 4.68
CA LEU A 135 9.10 -5.68 5.68
C LEU A 135 9.47 -6.26 7.05
N HIS A 136 9.99 -7.48 7.10
CA HIS A 136 10.44 -8.11 8.34
C HIS A 136 11.60 -7.33 8.99
N LYS A 137 12.55 -6.80 8.20
CA LYS A 137 13.60 -5.89 8.72
C LYS A 137 13.02 -4.62 9.33
N MET A 138 11.90 -4.14 8.79
CA MET A 138 11.15 -3.00 9.33
C MET A 138 10.19 -3.37 10.48
N LYS A 139 10.26 -4.61 10.99
CA LYS A 139 9.38 -5.19 12.03
C LYS A 139 7.89 -5.16 11.66
N ILE A 140 7.59 -5.36 10.38
CA ILE A 140 6.24 -5.39 9.82
C ILE A 140 5.98 -6.80 9.30
N VAL A 141 4.91 -7.44 9.79
CA VAL A 141 4.46 -8.76 9.30
C VAL A 141 3.29 -8.57 8.34
N HIS A 142 3.42 -8.88 7.05
CA HIS A 142 2.37 -8.62 6.03
C HIS A 142 1.01 -9.29 6.36
N GLY A 143 1.02 -10.46 6.98
CA GLY A 143 -0.18 -11.06 7.60
C GLY A 143 -1.20 -11.69 6.63
N ASP A 144 -1.25 -11.28 5.36
CA ASP A 144 -2.07 -11.95 4.33
C ASP A 144 -1.49 -11.81 2.92
N LEU A 145 -0.65 -12.77 2.54
CA LEU A 145 -0.04 -12.83 1.20
C LEU A 145 -1.02 -13.24 0.09
N LYS A 146 -2.21 -13.75 0.42
CA LYS A 146 -3.09 -14.41 -0.56
C LYS A 146 -3.83 -13.43 -1.47
N GLY A 147 -4.00 -12.17 -1.06
CA GLY A 147 -5.00 -11.31 -1.71
C GLY A 147 -4.49 -10.14 -2.56
N VAL A 148 -3.19 -9.81 -2.53
CA VAL A 148 -2.80 -8.43 -2.90
C VAL A 148 -1.38 -8.27 -3.43
N CYS A 149 -0.90 -9.25 -4.19
CA CYS A 149 0.29 -9.05 -5.01
C CYS A 149 -0.15 -8.40 -6.32
N LEU A 150 0.37 -7.21 -6.66
CA LEU A 150 0.06 -6.53 -7.90
C LEU A 150 1.18 -6.72 -8.93
N CYS A 151 0.81 -6.96 -10.18
CA CYS A 151 1.75 -7.16 -11.27
C CYS A 151 1.94 -5.86 -12.07
N SER A 152 3.20 -5.48 -12.27
CA SER A 152 3.59 -4.36 -13.13
C SER A 152 3.75 -4.79 -14.60
N ARG A 153 3.90 -3.83 -15.53
CA ARG A 153 4.13 -4.08 -16.97
C ARG A 153 5.36 -4.96 -17.24
N THR A 154 6.38 -4.93 -16.37
CA THR A 154 7.68 -5.57 -16.55
C THR A 154 7.83 -6.90 -15.78
N THR A 155 6.76 -7.71 -15.68
CA THR A 155 6.75 -9.02 -14.97
C THR A 155 7.18 -9.00 -13.50
N LYS A 156 7.25 -7.81 -12.89
CA LYS A 156 7.65 -7.63 -11.49
C LYS A 156 6.43 -7.59 -10.58
N VAL A 157 6.52 -8.32 -9.46
CA VAL A 157 5.48 -8.36 -8.42
C VAL A 157 5.79 -7.37 -7.32
N LEU A 158 4.79 -6.57 -6.98
CA LEU A 158 4.83 -5.66 -5.84
C LEU A 158 3.84 -6.16 -4.79
N LEU A 159 4.32 -6.24 -3.54
CA LEU A 159 3.43 -6.44 -2.40
C LEU A 159 2.61 -5.18 -2.19
N LEU A 160 1.30 -5.24 -2.41
CA LEU A 160 0.41 -4.24 -1.83
C LEU A 160 0.27 -4.58 -0.36
N LEU A 161 0.52 -3.60 0.49
CA LEU A 161 0.35 -3.76 1.91
C LEU A 161 -1.11 -3.53 2.26
N THR A 162 -1.76 -4.56 2.79
CA THR A 162 -3.11 -4.47 3.36
C THR A 162 -3.00 -4.81 4.83
N PHE A 163 -2.73 -3.80 5.67
CA PHE A 163 -2.36 -4.10 7.04
C PHE A 163 -3.50 -4.24 8.04
N SER A 164 -4.73 -4.49 7.56
CA SER A 164 -5.79 -5.07 8.40
C SER A 164 -5.34 -6.32 9.18
N CYS A 165 -4.28 -7.01 8.76
CA CYS A 165 -3.69 -8.17 9.44
C CYS A 165 -2.23 -7.99 9.90
N CYS A 166 -1.58 -6.83 9.72
CA CYS A 166 -0.18 -6.68 10.16
C CYS A 166 -0.11 -6.18 11.60
N HIS A 167 0.60 -6.92 12.44
CA HIS A 167 1.02 -6.45 13.75
C HIS A 167 2.52 -6.14 13.73
N ARG A 168 2.93 -5.12 14.50
CA ARG A 168 4.34 -5.02 14.92
C ARG A 168 4.56 -6.12 15.94
N SER A 169 5.45 -7.06 15.64
CA SER A 169 5.93 -8.02 16.62
C SER A 169 6.77 -7.26 17.66
N THR A 170 6.19 -7.05 18.85
CA THR A 170 6.95 -6.60 20.02
C THR A 170 7.82 -7.77 20.47
N SER A 171 9.14 -7.61 20.35
CA SER A 171 10.09 -8.50 21.01
C SER A 171 9.98 -8.24 22.51
N SER A 172 9.66 -9.28 23.27
CA SER A 172 9.81 -9.32 24.73
C SER A 172 11.27 -9.14 25.14
#